data_AF-R4K454-F1
#
_entry.id   AF-R4K454-F1
#
_cell.length_a   1.000
_cell.length_b   1.000
_cell.length_c   1.000
_cell.angle_alpha   90.00
_cell.angle_beta   90.00
_cell.angle_gamma   90.00
#
_symmetry.space_group_name_H-M   'P 1'
#
loop_
_entity.id
_entity.type
_entity.pdbx_description
1 polymer ?
#
loop_
_entity_poly.entity_id
_entity_poly.type
_entity_poly.pdbx_seq_one_letter_code
_entity_poly.pdbx_strand_id
1 'polypeptide(L)' 'MCKKLEKLRDKLNRMLDSDKYTYEEILEVSQKLDKLVVDYYKSHENQI' A
#
# COMPACT_ATOMS: atom_id res chain seq x y z
N MET A 1 -11.94 -2.52 6.25
CA MET A 1 -10.54 -2.25 5.83
C MET A 1 -10.30 -0.75 5.85
N CYS A 2 -9.07 -0.29 6.10
CA CYS A 2 -8.78 1.14 6.18
C CYS A 2 -8.85 1.77 4.77
N LYS A 3 -9.73 2.77 4.54
CA LYS A 3 -9.94 3.42 3.22
C LYS A 3 -8.64 3.93 2.57
N LYS A 4 -7.64 4.30 3.38
CA LYS A 4 -6.31 4.73 2.91
C LYS A 4 -5.52 3.58 2.28
N LEU A 5 -5.65 2.38 2.84
CA LEU A 5 -4.96 1.17 2.40
C LEU A 5 -5.52 0.70 1.06
N GLU A 6 -6.85 0.71 0.90
CA GLU A 6 -7.51 0.39 -0.36
C GLU A 6 -7.12 1.36 -1.48
N LYS A 7 -7.12 2.67 -1.22
CA LYS A 7 -6.67 3.68 -2.20
C LYS A 7 -5.22 3.46 -2.65
N LEU A 8 -4.34 3.07 -1.73
CA LEU A 8 -2.92 2.90 -2.03
C LEU A 8 -2.68 1.59 -2.79
N ARG A 9 -3.46 0.54 -2.49
CA ARG A 9 -3.50 -0.71 -3.26
C ARG A 9 -3.98 -0.47 -4.70
N ASP A 10 -5.08 0.26 -4.88
CA ASP A 10 -5.59 0.58 -6.22
C ASP A 10 -4.61 1.45 -7.02
N LYS A 11 -3.90 2.36 -6.34
CA LYS A 11 -2.83 3.14 -6.97
C LYS A 11 -1.69 2.24 -7.44
N LEU A 12 -1.22 1.32 -6.59
CA LEU A 12 -0.15 0.39 -6.94
C LEU A 12 -0.55 -0.50 -8.14
N ASN A 13 -1.77 -1.03 -8.13
CA ASN A 13 -2.29 -1.83 -9.25
C ASN A 13 -2.31 -1.05 -10.56
N ARG A 14 -2.74 0.21 -10.54
CA ARG A 14 -2.71 1.09 -11.73
C ARG A 14 -1.30 1.42 -12.18
N MET A 15 -0.35 1.50 -11.25
CA MET A 15 1.06 1.74 -11.59
C MET A 15 1.69 0.51 -12.24
N LEU A 16 1.37 -0.69 -11.77
CA LEU A 16 1.82 -1.95 -12.35
C LEU A 16 1.24 -2.22 -13.74
N ASP A 17 -0.01 -1.80 -13.98
CA ASP A 17 -0.69 -1.93 -15.27
C ASP A 17 -0.26 -0.86 -16.29
N SER A 18 0.57 0.11 -15.88
CA SER A 18 0.95 1.26 -16.68
C SER A 18 2.46 1.31 -16.93
N ASP A 19 2.87 1.33 -18.19
CA ASP A 19 4.30 1.51 -18.60
C ASP A 19 4.87 2.91 -18.29
N LYS A 20 4.11 3.77 -17.60
CA LYS A 20 4.49 5.17 -17.29
C LYS A 20 5.33 5.32 -16.02
N TYR A 21 5.46 4.27 -15.22
CA TYR A 21 6.15 4.34 -13.93
C TYR A 21 7.40 3.50 -13.97
N THR A 22 8.45 4.05 -13.37
CA THR A 22 9.69 3.32 -13.17
C THR A 22 9.52 2.27 -12.08
N TYR A 23 10.39 1.25 -12.12
CA TYR A 23 10.45 0.23 -11.07
C TYR A 23 10.64 0.85 -9.67
N GLU A 24 11.47 1.90 -9.55
CA GLU A 24 11.72 2.59 -8.28
C GLU A 24 10.46 3.26 -7.72
N GLU A 25 9.65 3.90 -8.57
CA GLU A 25 8.38 4.50 -8.15
C GLU A 25 7.35 3.46 -7.69
N ILE A 26 7.28 2.33 -8.39
CA ILE A 26 6.40 1.21 -8.03
C ILE A 26 6.86 0.61 -6.69
N LEU A 27 8.17 0.41 -6.51
CA LEU A 27 8.75 -0.11 -5.28
C LEU A 27 8.46 0.80 -4.08
N GLU A 28 8.61 2.12 -4.24
CA GLU A 28 8.32 3.08 -3.17
C GLU A 28 6.86 3.01 -2.71
N VAL A 29 5.92 2.91 -3.67
CA VAL A 29 4.49 2.79 -3.36
C VAL A 29 4.15 1.44 -2.72
N SER A 30 4.81 0.36 -3.15
CA SER A 30 4.67 -0.97 -2.52
C SER A 30 5.12 -0.94 -1.06
N GLN A 31 6.29 -0.37 -0.76
CA GLN A 31 6.80 -0.27 0.59
C GLN A 31 5.91 0.59 1.49
N LYS A 32 5.33 1.67 0.96
CA LYS A 32 4.34 2.49 1.67
C LYS A 32 3.07 1.70 1.99
N LEU A 33 2.62 0.84 1.08
CA LEU A 33 1.47 -0.04 1.31
C LEU A 33 1.76 -1.04 2.43
N ASP A 34 2.89 -1.73 2.37
CA ASP A 34 3.29 -2.71 3.38
C ASP A 34 3.39 -2.08 4.78
N LYS A 35 3.99 -0.89 4.88
CA LYS A 35 4.04 -0.16 6.15
C LYS A 35 2.64 0.16 6.70
N LEU A 36 1.73 0.62 5.85
CA LEU A 36 0.34 0.89 6.24
C LEU A 36 -0.42 -0.38 6.66
N VAL A 37 -0.12 -1.52 6.04
CA VAL A 37 -0.68 -2.83 6.42
C VAL A 37 -0.18 -3.23 7.81
N VAL A 38 1.14 -3.15 8.04
CA VAL A 38 1.74 -3.45 9.34
C VAL A 38 1.19 -2.53 10.43
N ASP A 39 1.11 -1.22 10.18
CA ASP A 39 0.56 -0.25 11.13
C ASP A 39 -0.92 -0.52 11.43
N TYR A 40 -1.70 -0.91 10.42
CA TYR A 40 -3.10 -1.30 10.60
C TYR A 40 -3.24 -2.52 11.53
N TYR A 41 -2.47 -3.58 11.29
CA TYR A 41 -2.50 -4.78 12.12
C TYR A 41 -2.02 -4.51 13.53
N LYS A 42 -0.90 -3.79 13.71
CA LYS A 42 -0.42 -3.38 15.04
C LYS A 42 -1.45 -2.57 15.82
N SER A 43 -2.17 -1.67 15.15
CA SER A 43 -3.24 -0.89 15.76
C SER A 43 -4.48 -1.73 16.13
N HIS A 44 -4.66 -2.91 15.54
CA HIS A 44 -5.77 -3.82 15.84
C HIS A 44 -5.36 -4.99 16.76
N GLU A 45 -4.06 -5.25 16.91
CA GLU A 45 -3.52 -6.24 17.85
C GLU A 45 -3.75 -5.82 19.32
N ASN A 46 -3.85 -4.52 19.60
CA ASN A 46 -4.20 -3.97 20.91
C ASN A 46 -5.70 -4.08 21.29
N GLN A 47 -6.51 -4.89 20.58
CA GLN A 47 -7.94 -5.11 20.86
C GLN A 47 -8.28 -6.56 21.22
N ILE A 48 -7.29 -7.41 21.52
CA ILE A 48 -7.47 -8.80 21.95
C ILE A 48 -6.90 -9.01 23.35
#